data_AF-A0A800MI55-F1
#
_entry.id   AF-A0A800MI55-F1
#
_cell.length_a   1.000
_cell.length_b   1.000
_cell.length_c   1.000
_cell.angle_alpha   90.00
_cell.angle_beta   90.00
_cell.angle_gamma   90.00
#
_symmetry.space_group_name_H-M   'P 1'
#
loop_
_entity.id
_entity.type
_entity.pdbx_description
1 polymer ?
#
loop_
_entity_poly.entity_id
_entity_poly.type
_entity_poly.pdbx_seq_one_letter_code
_entity_poly.pdbx_strand_id
1 'polypeptide(L)'
;MTRHHSDFPINLSRLGESDLRQRATAWSLDRIVRALGRVEASLARIAERPGLVVCMTRARKRRLAILLEDLELAFLDAAKHAAWLETALMGEAGHQELTGVLSEDEWQVLGSYRRERLAEGLFMIQEGRRILAKSKGLLAHLDARLRDRDLRRGA
;
A
#
# COMPACT_ATOMS: atom_id res chain seq x y z
N MET A 1 -28.77 -8.65 16.57
CA MET A 1 -29.05 -7.28 16.08
C MET A 1 -28.86 -6.37 17.27
N THR A 2 -27.79 -5.58 17.33
CA THR A 2 -27.83 -4.18 16.89
C THR A 2 -26.47 -3.74 16.34
N ARG A 3 -26.51 -3.12 15.17
CA ARG A 3 -25.37 -2.48 14.50
C ARG A 3 -25.05 -1.18 15.23
N HIS A 4 -23.79 -0.98 15.61
CA HIS A 4 -23.23 0.36 15.73
C HIS A 4 -22.30 0.59 14.54
N HIS A 5 -22.88 1.14 13.47
CA HIS A 5 -22.13 1.95 12.52
C HIS A 5 -21.67 3.21 13.27
N SER A 6 -20.40 3.25 13.69
CA SER A 6 -19.77 4.52 14.03
C SER A 6 -19.12 5.06 12.76
N ASP A 7 -19.78 6.04 12.18
CA ASP A 7 -19.26 6.88 11.11
C ASP A 7 -17.85 7.39 11.44
N PHE A 8 -17.00 7.42 10.42
CA PHE A 8 -15.63 7.92 10.51
C PHE A 8 -15.57 9.33 11.13
N PRO A 9 -14.67 9.53 12.10
CA PRO A 9 -13.66 10.56 11.91
C PRO A 9 -12.28 10.01 12.31
N ILE A 10 -11.38 9.79 11.35
CA ILE A 10 -9.97 9.56 11.70
C ILE A 10 -9.46 10.86 12.33
N ASN A 11 -9.26 10.85 13.64
CA ASN A 11 -8.66 11.95 14.37
C ASN A 11 -7.14 11.89 14.17
N LEU A 12 -6.66 12.68 13.19
CA LEU A 12 -5.28 12.70 12.68
C LEU A 12 -4.24 13.24 13.68
N SER A 13 -4.64 13.69 14.87
CA SER A 13 -3.76 14.24 15.90
C SER A 13 -3.21 13.20 16.88
N ARG A 14 -3.64 11.94 16.79
CA ARG A 14 -3.19 10.84 17.69
C ARG A 14 -2.21 9.85 17.07
N LEU A 15 -1.82 10.04 15.81
CA LEU A 15 -0.80 9.21 15.16
C LEU A 15 0.60 9.78 15.50
N GLY A 16 1.07 9.45 16.70
CA GLY A 16 2.45 9.69 17.10
C GLY A 16 3.42 8.88 16.22
N GLU A 17 4.54 9.50 15.85
CA GLU A 17 5.59 8.98 14.97
C GLU A 17 6.16 7.61 15.40
N SER A 18 5.91 7.15 16.63
CA SER A 18 6.35 5.85 17.15
C SER A 18 5.45 4.66 16.75
N ASP A 19 4.19 4.91 16.40
CA ASP A 19 3.18 3.84 16.23
C ASP A 19 3.20 3.21 14.82
N LEU A 20 3.75 3.91 13.82
CA LEU A 20 3.89 3.41 12.45
C LEU A 20 5.05 2.41 12.32
N ARG A 21 6.16 2.63 13.03
CA ARG A 21 7.32 1.72 13.00
C ARG A 21 7.06 0.39 13.71
N GLN A 22 6.27 0.40 14.78
CA GLN A 22 5.86 -0.84 15.48
C GLN A 22 4.78 -1.64 14.73
N ARG A 23 4.09 -1.04 13.76
CA ARG A 23 3.03 -1.71 12.98
C ARG A 23 3.46 -2.19 11.60
N ALA A 24 4.71 -1.96 11.20
CA ALA A 24 5.25 -2.51 9.95
C ALA A 24 5.24 -4.06 9.95
N THR A 25 5.35 -4.69 11.12
CA THR A 25 5.10 -6.12 11.34
C THR A 25 3.62 -6.51 11.48
N ALA A 26 2.69 -5.55 11.56
CA ALA A 26 1.26 -5.78 11.85
C ALA A 26 0.33 -5.62 10.63
N TRP A 27 0.84 -5.18 9.47
CA TRP A 27 0.02 -4.96 8.27
C TRP A 27 0.42 -5.95 7.18
N SER A 28 -0.52 -6.81 6.76
CA SER A 28 -0.32 -7.65 5.60
C SER A 28 -0.18 -6.81 4.32
N LEU A 29 0.57 -7.32 3.34
CA LEU A 29 0.74 -6.69 2.04
C LEU A 29 -0.61 -6.29 1.41
N ASP A 30 -1.62 -7.15 1.47
CA ASP A 30 -3.00 -6.86 1.01
C ASP A 30 -3.59 -5.62 1.70
N ARG A 31 -3.45 -5.49 3.03
CA ARG A 31 -3.98 -4.35 3.77
C ARG A 31 -3.33 -3.04 3.34
N ILE A 32 -2.02 -3.07 3.08
CA ILE A 32 -1.26 -1.90 2.60
C ILE A 32 -1.69 -1.54 1.18
N VAL A 33 -1.79 -2.52 0.27
CA VAL A 33 -2.26 -2.30 -1.11
C VAL A 33 -3.68 -1.71 -1.12
N ARG A 34 -4.59 -2.19 -0.28
CA ARG A 34 -5.93 -1.59 -0.11
C ARG A 34 -5.88 -0.16 0.41
N ALA A 35 -4.97 0.14 1.34
CA ALA A 35 -4.80 1.50 1.85
C ALA A 35 -4.26 2.44 0.75
N LEU A 36 -3.28 1.99 -0.03
CA LEU A 36 -2.78 2.68 -1.21
C LEU A 36 -3.90 2.96 -2.21
N GLY A 37 -4.75 1.97 -2.52
CA GLY A 37 -5.89 2.15 -3.42
C GLY A 37 -6.90 3.20 -2.94
N ARG A 38 -7.16 3.29 -1.63
CA ARG A 38 -8.01 4.36 -1.06
C ARG A 38 -7.38 5.75 -1.21
N VAL A 39 -6.06 5.86 -1.07
CA VAL A 39 -5.34 7.12 -1.27
C VAL A 39 -5.38 7.51 -2.75
N GLU A 40 -5.09 6.58 -3.66
CA GLU A 40 -5.18 6.79 -5.11
C GLU A 40 -6.56 7.28 -5.52
N ALA A 41 -7.63 6.59 -5.09
CA ALA A 41 -9.01 6.98 -5.40
C ALA A 41 -9.35 8.37 -4.84
N SER A 42 -8.77 8.75 -3.70
CA SER A 42 -8.97 10.08 -3.12
C SER A 42 -8.21 11.15 -3.90
N LEU A 43 -6.98 10.88 -4.32
CA LEU A 43 -6.19 11.78 -5.17
C LEU A 43 -6.82 11.97 -6.55
N ALA A 44 -7.32 10.90 -7.17
CA ALA A 44 -8.01 10.94 -8.45
C ALA A 44 -9.26 11.84 -8.37
N ARG A 45 -10.11 11.62 -7.35
CA ARG A 45 -11.30 12.46 -7.11
C ARG A 45 -10.97 13.95 -6.92
N ILE A 46 -9.85 14.27 -6.28
CA ILE A 46 -9.40 15.67 -6.13
C ILE A 46 -8.92 16.22 -7.48
N ALA A 47 -8.12 15.47 -8.22
CA ALA A 47 -7.55 15.89 -9.50
C ALA A 47 -8.63 16.13 -10.58
N GLU A 48 -9.67 15.29 -10.60
CA GLU A 48 -10.77 15.36 -11.55
C GLU A 48 -11.77 16.50 -11.26
N ARG A 49 -11.77 17.07 -10.05
CA ARG A 49 -12.74 18.08 -9.63
C ARG A 49 -12.06 19.45 -9.41
N PRO A 50 -12.15 20.38 -10.38
CA PRO A 50 -11.49 21.69 -10.29
C PRO A 50 -11.81 22.46 -9.00
N GLY A 51 -13.06 22.40 -8.53
CA GLY A 51 -13.46 23.04 -7.28
C GLY A 51 -12.71 22.53 -6.05
N LEU A 52 -12.41 21.22 -5.99
CA LEU A 52 -11.62 20.64 -4.89
C LEU A 52 -10.16 21.08 -4.95
N VAL A 53 -9.60 21.20 -6.16
CA VAL A 53 -8.24 21.73 -6.36
C VAL A 53 -8.15 23.19 -5.91
N VAL A 54 -9.16 24.00 -6.24
CA VAL A 54 -9.23 25.42 -5.84
C VAL A 54 -9.29 25.56 -4.32
N CYS A 55 -10.02 24.69 -3.62
CA CYS A 55 -10.10 24.69 -2.16
C CYS A 55 -8.91 24.01 -1.45
N MET A 56 -8.01 23.35 -2.19
CA MET A 56 -6.89 22.63 -1.60
C MET A 56 -5.78 23.58 -1.14
N THR A 57 -5.33 23.38 0.10
CA THR A 57 -4.21 24.13 0.69
C THR A 57 -2.88 23.39 0.49
N ARG A 58 -1.77 24.13 0.47
CA ARG A 58 -0.41 23.53 0.43
C ARG A 58 -0.16 22.60 1.62
N ALA A 59 -0.66 22.96 2.80
CA ALA A 59 -0.57 22.13 4.00
C ALA A 59 -1.28 20.78 3.81
N ARG A 60 -2.50 20.78 3.24
CA ARG A 60 -3.24 19.55 2.96
C ARG A 60 -2.54 18.68 1.91
N LYS A 61 -2.00 19.28 0.84
CA LYS A 61 -1.20 18.55 -0.15
C LYS A 61 0.04 17.93 0.47
N ARG A 62 0.75 18.65 1.34
CA ARG A 62 1.93 18.16 2.05
C ARG A 62 1.59 16.95 2.95
N ARG A 63 0.46 16.99 3.66
CA ARG A 63 -0.01 15.84 4.45
C ARG A 63 -0.30 14.61 3.60
N LEU A 64 -0.89 14.79 2.41
CA LEU A 64 -1.12 13.68 1.48
C LEU A 64 0.20 13.09 0.95
N ALA A 65 1.21 13.93 0.71
CA ALA A 65 2.53 13.46 0.30
C ALA A 65 3.20 12.63 1.40
N ILE A 66 3.21 13.13 2.64
CA ILE A 66 3.76 12.40 3.80
C ILE A 66 3.05 11.06 3.98
N LEU A 67 1.71 11.04 3.93
CA LEU A 67 0.95 9.79 4.04
C LEU A 67 1.31 8.79 2.93
N LEU A 68 1.54 9.26 1.70
CA LEU A 68 1.93 8.39 0.59
C LEU A 68 3.36 7.84 0.78
N GLU A 69 4.28 8.67 1.27
CA GLU A 69 5.65 8.24 1.62
C GLU A 69 5.64 7.20 2.74
N ASP A 70 4.85 7.39 3.79
CA ASP A 70 4.71 6.42 4.88
C ASP A 70 4.15 5.09 4.38
N LEU A 71 3.14 5.13 3.51
CA LEU A 71 2.55 3.92 2.90
C LEU A 71 3.52 3.24 1.93
N GLU A 72 4.35 3.99 1.22
CA GLU A 72 5.40 3.44 0.36
C GLU A 72 6.45 2.69 1.18
N LEU A 73 6.92 3.29 2.28
CA LEU A 73 7.88 2.63 3.17
C LEU A 73 7.28 1.35 3.77
N ALA A 74 6.04 1.40 4.26
CA ALA A 74 5.35 0.22 4.76
C ALA A 74 5.17 -0.85 3.67
N PHE A 75 4.83 -0.45 2.45
CA PHE A 75 4.71 -1.36 1.31
C PHE A 75 6.03 -2.05 0.97
N LEU A 76 7.14 -1.31 0.94
CA LEU A 76 8.46 -1.87 0.65
C LEU A 76 8.90 -2.86 1.72
N ASP A 77 8.63 -2.55 3.00
CA ASP A 77 8.94 -3.45 4.11
C ASP A 77 8.11 -4.75 4.04
N ALA A 78 6.79 -4.63 3.82
CA ALA A 78 5.91 -5.78 3.67
C ALA A 78 6.24 -6.63 2.43
N ALA A 79 6.61 -6.00 1.31
CA ALA A 79 7.03 -6.70 0.10
C ALA A 79 8.35 -7.46 0.32
N LYS A 80 9.30 -6.86 1.04
CA LYS A 80 10.56 -7.52 1.42
C LYS A 80 10.30 -8.71 2.35
N HIS A 81 9.43 -8.54 3.35
CA HIS A 81 9.07 -9.62 4.26
C HIS A 81 8.39 -10.78 3.52
N ALA A 82 7.46 -10.48 2.60
CA ALA A 82 6.83 -11.50 1.75
C ALA A 82 7.87 -12.27 0.91
N ALA A 83 8.81 -11.57 0.27
CA ALA A 83 9.88 -12.21 -0.51
C ALA A 83 10.79 -13.09 0.36
N TRP A 84 11.09 -12.65 1.59
CA TRP A 84 11.89 -13.44 2.53
C TRP A 84 11.16 -14.72 2.98
N LEU A 85 9.86 -14.63 3.30
CA LEU A 85 9.05 -15.79 3.68
C LEU A 85 9.01 -16.83 2.55
N GLU A 86 8.81 -16.40 1.31
CA GLU A 86 8.84 -17.31 0.16
C GLU A 86 10.20 -18.01 0.02
N THR A 87 11.30 -17.28 0.23
CA THR A 87 12.66 -17.85 0.19
C THR A 87 12.88 -18.87 1.31
N ALA A 88 12.42 -18.58 2.53
CA ALA A 88 12.50 -19.49 3.67
C ALA A 88 11.68 -20.76 3.44
N LEU A 89 10.46 -20.64 2.90
CA LEU A 89 9.60 -21.77 2.56
C LEU A 89 10.22 -22.65 1.47
N MET A 90 10.89 -22.07 0.47
CA MET A 90 11.66 -22.84 -0.53
C MET A 90 12.77 -23.66 0.12
N GLY A 91 13.51 -23.08 1.06
CA GLY A 91 14.53 -23.80 1.83
C GLY A 91 13.97 -24.95 2.66
N GLU A 92 12.83 -24.73 3.33
CA GLU A 92 12.16 -25.76 4.13
C GLU A 92 11.64 -26.91 3.26
N ALA A 93 11.06 -26.62 2.09
CA ALA A 93 10.67 -27.68 1.15
C ALA A 93 11.87 -28.48 0.65
N GLY A 94 12.95 -27.80 0.22
CA GLY A 94 14.13 -28.51 -0.24
C GLY A 94 14.68 -29.45 0.84
N HIS A 95 14.62 -29.03 2.12
CA HIS A 95 14.97 -29.91 3.23
C HIS A 95 14.01 -31.09 3.40
N GLN A 96 12.70 -30.87 3.32
CA GLN A 96 11.68 -31.92 3.42
C GLN A 96 11.78 -32.94 2.26
N GLU A 97 12.16 -32.49 1.06
CA GLU A 97 12.34 -33.34 -0.12
C GLU A 97 13.54 -34.25 0.06
N LEU A 98 14.66 -33.68 0.50
CA LEU A 98 15.90 -34.42 0.80
C LEU A 98 15.75 -35.43 1.94
N THR A 99 14.82 -35.17 2.88
CA THR A 99 14.57 -36.04 4.03
C THR A 99 13.49 -37.10 3.76
N GLY A 100 12.87 -37.09 2.57
CA GLY A 100 11.86 -38.08 2.17
C GLY A 100 10.59 -38.04 3.02
N VAL A 101 10.27 -36.90 3.62
CA VAL A 101 9.17 -36.75 4.58
C VAL A 101 7.80 -36.76 3.89
N LEU A 102 7.74 -36.32 2.62
CA LEU A 102 6.51 -36.23 1.83
C LEU A 102 6.56 -37.21 0.66
N SER A 103 5.41 -37.81 0.36
CA SER A 103 5.18 -38.59 -0.86
C SER A 103 5.11 -37.70 -2.11
N GLU A 104 5.21 -38.32 -3.29
CA GLU A 104 5.21 -37.61 -4.57
C GLU A 104 3.92 -36.80 -4.82
N ASP A 105 2.76 -37.34 -4.43
CA ASP A 105 1.47 -36.66 -4.51
C ASP A 105 1.41 -35.44 -3.57
N GLU A 106 1.92 -35.58 -2.35
CA GLU A 106 1.99 -34.48 -1.38
C GLU A 106 2.93 -33.36 -1.87
N TRP A 107 4.01 -33.71 -2.55
CA TRP A 107 4.90 -32.76 -3.22
C TRP A 107 4.21 -31.99 -4.34
N GLN A 108 3.42 -32.66 -5.18
CA GLN A 108 2.68 -31.98 -6.24
C GLN A 108 1.65 -30.99 -5.69
N VAL A 109 0.93 -31.35 -4.63
CA VAL A 109 -0.05 -30.46 -3.99
C VAL A 109 0.66 -29.26 -3.35
N LEU A 110 1.72 -29.50 -2.58
CA LEU A 110 2.49 -28.44 -1.92
C LEU A 110 3.11 -27.49 -2.96
N GLY A 111 3.68 -28.03 -4.04
CA GLY A 111 4.25 -27.25 -5.14
C GLY A 111 3.21 -26.39 -5.85
N SER A 112 1.99 -26.91 -6.05
CA SER A 112 0.91 -26.16 -6.70
C SER A 112 0.40 -25.01 -5.83
N TYR A 113 0.12 -25.28 -4.54
CA TYR A 113 -0.28 -24.24 -3.58
C TYR A 113 0.76 -23.12 -3.46
N ARG A 114 2.05 -23.46 -3.45
CA ARG A 114 3.14 -22.47 -3.42
C ARG A 114 3.17 -21.59 -4.66
N ARG A 115 3.01 -22.18 -5.85
CA ARG A 115 2.97 -21.41 -7.11
C ARG A 115 1.81 -20.41 -7.12
N GLU A 116 0.64 -20.83 -6.67
CA GLU A 116 -0.53 -19.94 -6.54
C GLU A 116 -0.25 -18.79 -5.57
N ARG A 117 0.26 -19.10 -4.37
CA ARG A 117 0.63 -18.12 -3.35
C ARG A 117 1.68 -17.12 -3.82
N LEU A 118 2.71 -17.60 -4.54
CA LEU A 118 3.74 -16.76 -5.13
C LEU A 118 3.14 -15.84 -6.20
N ALA A 119 2.28 -16.36 -7.07
CA ALA A 119 1.61 -15.59 -8.11
C ALA A 119 0.74 -14.48 -7.50
N GLU A 120 -0.04 -14.78 -6.46
CA GLU A 120 -0.82 -13.79 -5.71
C GLU A 120 0.06 -12.71 -5.07
N GLY A 121 1.16 -13.11 -4.43
CA GLY A 121 2.11 -12.19 -3.80
C GLY A 121 2.76 -11.25 -4.83
N LEU A 122 3.24 -11.79 -5.96
CA LEU A 122 3.83 -11.02 -7.05
C LEU A 122 2.81 -10.06 -7.67
N PHE A 123 1.58 -10.50 -7.88
CA PHE A 123 0.49 -9.67 -8.37
C PHE A 123 0.22 -8.50 -7.43
N MET A 124 0.14 -8.74 -6.11
CA MET A 124 -0.05 -7.69 -5.11
C MET A 124 1.10 -6.67 -5.08
N ILE A 125 2.35 -7.13 -5.25
CA ILE A 125 3.52 -6.24 -5.34
C ILE A 125 3.44 -5.39 -6.61
N GLN A 126 3.12 -5.98 -7.76
CA GLN A 126 2.98 -5.27 -9.01
C GLN A 126 1.88 -4.20 -8.92
N GLU A 127 0.74 -4.56 -8.35
CA GLU A 127 -0.39 -3.66 -8.16
C GLU A 127 -0.05 -2.51 -7.21
N GLY A 128 0.58 -2.80 -6.06
CA GLY A 128 1.04 -1.78 -5.12
C GLY A 128 1.99 -0.77 -5.77
N ARG A 129 2.95 -1.25 -6.59
CA ARG A 129 3.87 -0.39 -7.36
C ARG A 129 3.12 0.49 -8.38
N ARG A 130 2.14 -0.08 -9.08
CA ARG A 130 1.32 0.65 -10.05
C ARG A 130 0.52 1.77 -9.37
N ILE A 131 -0.11 1.47 -8.23
CA ILE A 131 -0.87 2.44 -7.44
C ILE A 131 0.03 3.56 -6.93
N LEU A 132 1.22 3.24 -6.41
CA LEU A 132 2.19 4.22 -5.94
C LEU A 132 2.63 5.17 -7.06
N ALA A 133 3.01 4.63 -8.21
CA ALA A 133 3.41 5.42 -9.37
C ALA A 133 2.30 6.39 -9.81
N LYS A 134 1.06 5.91 -9.90
CA LYS A 134 -0.10 6.74 -10.27
C LYS A 134 -0.40 7.80 -9.21
N SER A 135 -0.35 7.45 -7.93
CA SER A 135 -0.59 8.38 -6.82
C SER A 135 0.45 9.51 -6.77
N LYS A 136 1.73 9.18 -7.01
CA LYS A 136 2.81 10.18 -7.12
C LYS A 136 2.59 11.12 -8.31
N GLY A 137 2.20 10.57 -9.47
CA GLY A 137 1.84 11.36 -10.64
C GLY A 137 0.68 12.32 -10.37
N LEU A 138 -0.37 11.86 -9.71
CA LEU A 138 -1.51 12.70 -9.31
C LEU A 138 -1.08 13.81 -8.34
N LEU A 139 -0.24 13.50 -7.34
CA LEU A 139 0.28 14.52 -6.42
C LEU A 139 1.13 15.58 -7.13
N ALA A 140 1.95 15.20 -8.12
CA ALA A 140 2.72 16.13 -8.92
C ALA A 140 1.82 17.03 -9.78
N HIS A 141 0.79 16.44 -10.41
CA HIS A 141 -0.21 17.20 -11.18
C HIS A 141 -0.95 18.22 -10.30
N LEU A 142 -1.34 17.82 -9.09
CA LEU A 142 -1.96 18.72 -8.11
C LEU A 142 -1.02 19.86 -7.69
N ASP A 143 0.28 19.58 -7.52
CA ASP A 143 1.29 20.60 -7.20
C ASP A 143 1.37 21.67 -8.29
N ALA A 144 1.42 21.25 -9.57
CA ALA A 144 1.44 22.17 -10.70
C ALA A 144 0.20 23.07 -10.73
N ARG A 145 -0.99 22.49 -10.57
CA ARG A 145 -2.25 23.27 -10.55
C ARG A 145 -2.32 24.26 -9.38
N LEU A 146 -1.80 23.90 -8.22
CA LEU A 146 -1.74 24.80 -7.08
C LEU A 146 -0.80 25.98 -7.34
N ARG A 147 0.37 25.72 -7.96
CA ARG A 147 1.31 26.78 -8.35
C ARG A 147 0.68 27.74 -9.36
N ASP A 148 0.04 27.23 -10.41
CA ASP A 148 -0.64 28.06 -11.41
C ASP A 148 -1.73 28.93 -10.79
N ARG A 149 -2.52 28.37 -9.87
CA ARG A 149 -3.56 29.13 -9.15
C ARG A 149 -2.95 30.23 -8.28
N ASP A 150 -1.87 29.92 -7.55
CA ASP A 150 -1.23 30.87 -6.66
C ASP A 150 -0.57 32.02 -7.46
N LEU A 151 0.02 31.72 -8.63
CA LEU A 151 0.54 32.73 -9.56
C LEU A 151 -0.56 33.66 -10.08
N ARG A 152 -1.71 33.11 -10.50
CA ARG A 152 -2.86 33.90 -10.98
C ARG A 152 -3.51 34.77 -9.91
N ARG A 153 -3.32 34.46 -8.62
CA ARG A 153 -3.85 35.26 -7.49
C ARG A 153 -2.88 36.33 -6.99
N GLY A 154 -1.60 36.21 -7.33
CA GLY A 154 -0.55 37.18 -6.98
C GLY A 154 -0.21 38.18 -8.09
N ALA A 155 -0.84 38.05 -9.27
CA ALA A 155 -0.80 39.00 -10.38
C ALA A 155 -2.11 39.78 -10.44
#